data_AF-A0A4Y6S0A4-F1
#
_entry.id   AF-A0A4Y6S0A4-F1
#
_cell.length_a   1.000
_cell.length_b   1.000
_cell.length_c   1.000
_cell.angle_alpha   90.00
_cell.angle_beta   90.00
_cell.angle_gamma   90.00
#
_symmetry.space_group_name_H-M   'P 1'
#
loop_
_entity.id
_entity.type
_entity.pdbx_description
1 polymer ?
#
loop_
_entity_poly.entity_id
_entity_poly.type
_entity_poly.pdbx_seq_one_letter_code
_entity_poly.pdbx_strand_id
1 'polypeptide(L)'
;MNLNTILFAVLAVALHLVPFAAVAEDFDYVSSNHSWSISCNPSGYVLRSQYPVTRFHEAGVNSSVTREKETLYLGRSCDASHTVLGNGKWCWANGGFSAEFDKMRMGFPRQELMCPTPQDDFLGCRC
;
A
#
# COMPACT_ATOMS: atom_id res chain seq x y z
N MET A 1 -36.91 -33.37 33.16
CA MET A 1 -36.04 -32.22 32.83
C MET A 1 -36.95 -31.08 32.45
N ASN A 2 -37.00 -30.02 33.24
CA ASN A 2 -38.02 -28.97 33.11
C ASN A 2 -37.61 -27.92 32.08
N LEU A 3 -38.60 -27.42 31.34
CA LEU A 3 -38.44 -26.49 30.22
C LEU A 3 -37.63 -25.23 30.59
N ASN A 4 -37.74 -24.78 31.85
CA ASN A 4 -36.96 -23.65 32.38
C ASN A 4 -35.45 -23.92 32.43
N THR A 5 -35.00 -25.16 32.64
CA THR A 5 -33.56 -25.50 32.71
C THR A 5 -32.90 -25.46 31.33
N ILE A 6 -33.66 -25.70 30.26
CA ILE A 6 -33.19 -25.64 28.87
C ILE A 6 -33.06 -24.18 28.39
N LEU A 7 -33.99 -23.30 28.82
CA LEU A 7 -34.00 -21.90 28.41
C LEU A 7 -32.78 -21.11 28.91
N PHE A 8 -32.32 -21.38 30.13
CA PHE A 8 -31.10 -20.75 30.68
C PHE A 8 -29.81 -21.26 30.04
N ALA A 9 -29.76 -22.52 29.61
CA ALA A 9 -28.59 -23.08 28.94
C ALA A 9 -28.39 -22.52 27.52
N VAL A 10 -29.48 -22.24 26.80
CA VAL A 10 -29.43 -21.67 25.44
C VAL A 10 -28.99 -20.20 25.45
N LEU A 11 -29.35 -19.43 26.48
CA LEU A 11 -28.96 -18.01 26.58
C LEU A 11 -27.47 -17.82 26.90
N ALA A 12 -26.83 -18.78 27.59
CA ALA A 12 -25.42 -18.70 27.96
C ALA A 12 -24.45 -18.98 26.79
N VAL A 13 -24.85 -19.78 25.80
CA VAL A 13 -24.02 -20.13 24.64
C VAL A 13 -23.94 -18.99 23.61
N ALA A 14 -24.96 -18.13 23.55
CA ALA A 14 -25.01 -17.01 22.60
C ALA A 14 -24.02 -15.87 22.90
N LEU A 15 -23.47 -15.79 24.13
CA LEU A 15 -22.62 -14.68 24.57
C LEU A 15 -21.12 -14.83 24.23
N HIS A 16 -20.71 -15.95 23.58
CA HIS A 16 -19.29 -16.28 23.38
C HIS A 16 -18.79 -16.08 21.94
N LEU A 17 -19.66 -15.66 21.02
CA LEU A 17 -19.27 -15.30 19.66
C LEU A 17 -19.00 -13.80 19.58
N VAL A 18 -17.97 -13.33 20.28
CA VAL A 18 -17.36 -12.03 19.96
C VAL A 18 -16.33 -12.31 18.86
N PRO A 19 -16.62 -12.03 17.58
CA PRO A 19 -15.57 -12.08 16.57
C PRO A 19 -14.55 -11.01 16.95
N PHE A 20 -13.34 -11.45 17.31
CA PHE A 20 -12.18 -10.58 17.30
C PHE A 20 -12.00 -10.11 15.86
N ALA A 21 -12.44 -8.88 15.57
CA ALA A 21 -12.04 -8.20 14.35
C ALA A 21 -10.51 -8.03 14.45
N ALA A 22 -9.77 -8.85 13.73
CA ALA A 22 -8.36 -8.63 13.51
C ALA A 22 -8.24 -7.27 12.79
N VAL A 23 -7.79 -6.26 13.52
CA VAL A 23 -7.42 -4.98 12.91
C VAL A 23 -6.17 -5.27 12.12
N ALA A 24 -6.26 -5.25 10.79
CA ALA A 24 -5.07 -5.23 9.95
C ALA A 24 -4.32 -3.94 10.29
N GLU A 25 -3.10 -4.05 10.83
CA GLU A 25 -2.24 -2.88 10.98
C GLU A 25 -1.89 -2.38 9.57
N ASP A 26 -2.39 -1.20 9.23
CA ASP A 26 -2.05 -0.52 7.98
C ASP A 26 -0.59 -0.05 8.14
N PHE A 27 0.34 -0.80 7.53
CA PHE A 27 1.73 -0.39 7.49
C PHE A 27 1.87 0.78 6.51
N ASP A 28 2.03 1.99 7.06
CA ASP A 28 2.25 3.20 6.28
C ASP A 28 3.67 3.22 5.70
N TYR A 29 3.76 3.24 4.38
CA TYR A 29 5.01 3.58 3.70
C TYR A 29 5.10 5.10 3.60
N VAL A 30 6.28 5.68 3.83
CA VAL A 30 6.50 7.13 3.81
C VAL A 30 7.61 7.46 2.84
N SER A 31 7.28 8.29 1.84
CA SER A 31 8.24 8.85 0.89
C SER A 31 7.74 10.18 0.34
N SER A 32 8.65 11.02 -0.15
CA SER A 32 8.34 12.31 -0.80
C SER A 32 7.38 13.20 0.01
N ASN A 33 7.46 13.14 1.35
CA ASN A 33 6.60 13.86 2.32
C ASN A 33 5.12 13.44 2.33
N HIS A 34 4.78 12.20 1.96
CA HIS A 34 3.43 11.67 2.16
C HIS A 34 3.39 10.16 2.44
N SER A 35 2.29 9.72 3.06
CA SER A 35 2.01 8.32 3.41
C SER A 35 1.35 7.57 2.25
N TRP A 36 1.66 6.28 2.15
CA TRP A 36 1.18 5.36 1.13
C TRP A 36 0.66 4.08 1.78
N SER A 37 -0.49 3.60 1.32
CA SER A 37 -0.99 2.25 1.60
C SER A 37 -0.47 1.30 0.52
N ILE A 38 -0.14 0.06 0.90
CA ILE A 38 0.29 -0.98 -0.04
C ILE A 38 -0.83 -1.97 -0.34
N SER A 39 -0.88 -2.43 -1.58
CA SER A 39 -1.58 -3.65 -1.99
C SER A 39 -0.73 -4.40 -3.01
N CYS A 40 -1.04 -5.68 -3.23
CA CYS A 40 -0.31 -6.51 -4.18
C CYS A 40 -1.26 -7.18 -5.16
N ASN A 41 -0.74 -7.45 -6.35
CA ASN A 41 -1.46 -8.17 -7.40
C ASN A 41 -0.48 -9.03 -8.22
N PRO A 42 -0.96 -9.80 -9.22
CA PRO A 42 -0.10 -10.64 -10.05
C PRO A 42 1.01 -9.89 -10.82
N SER A 43 0.92 -8.57 -10.95
CA SER A 43 1.92 -7.74 -11.64
C SER A 43 2.99 -7.18 -10.72
N GLY A 44 2.73 -7.05 -9.41
CA GLY A 44 3.68 -6.48 -8.45
C GLY A 44 3.03 -5.75 -7.28
N TYR A 45 3.73 -4.75 -6.75
CA TYR A 45 3.25 -3.91 -5.66
C TYR A 45 2.53 -2.66 -6.19
N VAL A 46 1.50 -2.23 -5.48
CA VAL A 46 0.73 -1.02 -5.76
C VAL A 46 0.70 -0.18 -4.50
N LEU A 47 1.44 0.92 -4.50
CA LEU A 47 1.43 1.92 -3.43
C LEU A 47 0.50 3.05 -3.84
N ARG A 48 -0.47 3.36 -2.99
CA ARG A 48 -1.44 4.44 -3.22
C ARG A 48 -1.30 5.50 -2.15
N SER A 49 -1.22 6.77 -2.54
CA SER A 49 -1.15 7.84 -1.55
C SER A 49 -2.41 7.86 -0.69
N GLN A 50 -2.25 7.96 0.62
CA GLN A 50 -3.39 8.00 1.54
C GLN A 50 -4.17 9.30 1.41
N TYR A 51 -3.47 10.39 1.10
CA TYR A 51 -4.03 11.72 0.92
C TYR A 51 -3.73 12.27 -0.49
N PRO A 52 -4.57 13.17 -1.03
CA PRO A 52 -4.29 13.84 -2.28
C PRO A 52 -3.00 14.66 -2.21
N VAL A 53 -2.13 14.52 -3.21
CA VAL A 53 -0.91 15.31 -3.37
C VAL A 53 -1.21 16.45 -4.33
N THR A 54 -0.69 17.64 -4.03
CA THR A 54 -0.83 18.80 -4.92
C THR A 54 0.44 18.97 -5.72
N ARG A 55 0.33 18.95 -7.05
CA ARG A 55 1.46 19.17 -7.96
C ARG A 55 1.17 20.29 -8.92
N PHE A 56 2.19 21.14 -9.09
CA PHE A 56 2.23 22.15 -10.13
C PHE A 56 2.95 21.57 -11.35
N HIS A 57 2.29 21.62 -12.49
CA HIS A 57 2.80 21.18 -13.78
C HIS A 57 3.18 22.41 -14.58
N GLU A 58 4.48 22.64 -14.71
CA GLU A 58 4.98 23.78 -15.48
C GLU A 58 4.90 23.49 -16.99
N ALA A 59 4.13 24.32 -17.70
CA ALA A 59 3.93 24.26 -19.14
C ALA A 59 3.70 25.67 -19.73
N GLY A 60 4.32 26.71 -19.15
CA GLY A 60 4.16 28.10 -19.56
C GLY A 60 2.72 28.59 -19.35
N VAL A 61 2.08 29.13 -20.40
CA VAL A 61 0.69 29.61 -20.31
C VAL A 61 -0.33 28.49 -20.03
N ASN A 62 0.06 27.23 -20.24
CA ASN A 62 -0.75 26.06 -19.99
C ASN A 62 -0.39 25.35 -18.67
N SER A 63 0.36 26.02 -17.78
CA SER A 63 0.67 25.46 -16.47
C SER A 63 -0.62 25.14 -15.71
N SER A 64 -0.59 24.03 -14.96
CA SER A 64 -1.78 23.54 -14.26
C SER A 64 -1.44 23.04 -12.86
N VAL A 65 -2.47 22.96 -12.01
CA VAL A 65 -2.37 22.37 -10.67
C VAL A 65 -3.26 21.15 -10.63
N THR A 66 -2.71 20.01 -10.22
CA THR A 66 -3.45 18.78 -9.97
C THR A 66 -3.48 18.51 -8.47
N ARG A 67 -4.62 17.97 -7.99
CA ARG A 67 -4.80 17.57 -6.60
C ARG A 67 -5.52 16.23 -6.57
N GLU A 68 -4.74 15.15 -6.54
CA GLU A 68 -5.26 13.80 -6.67
C GLU A 68 -4.48 12.81 -5.80
N LYS A 69 -5.06 11.65 -5.54
CA LYS A 69 -4.33 10.54 -4.93
C LYS A 69 -3.45 9.90 -6.00
N GLU A 70 -2.19 9.74 -5.69
CA GLU A 70 -1.20 9.20 -6.62
C GLU A 70 -1.07 7.70 -6.45
N THR A 71 -0.71 7.00 -7.52
CA THR A 71 -0.45 5.57 -7.47
C THR A 71 0.91 5.27 -8.09
N LEU A 72 1.71 4.52 -7.35
CA LEU A 72 3.00 3.98 -7.73
C LEU A 72 2.86 2.48 -7.92
N TYR A 73 3.10 2.01 -9.13
CA TYR A 73 3.17 0.60 -9.49
C TYR A 73 4.63 0.18 -9.55
N LEU A 74 4.97 -0.91 -8.87
CA LEU A 74 6.29 -1.52 -8.85
C LEU A 74 6.18 -2.94 -9.40
N GLY A 75 6.47 -3.08 -10.70
CA GLY A 75 6.29 -4.32 -11.45
C GLY A 75 7.37 -5.37 -11.15
N ARG A 76 7.02 -6.65 -11.29
CA ARG A 76 7.95 -7.78 -11.08
C ARG A 76 9.16 -7.76 -12.03
N SER A 77 9.07 -7.10 -13.17
CA SER A 77 10.16 -6.89 -14.13
C SER A 77 11.05 -5.68 -13.79
N CYS A 78 10.89 -5.11 -12.59
CA CYS A 78 11.63 -3.94 -12.11
C CYS A 78 11.32 -2.65 -12.88
N ASP A 79 10.22 -2.66 -13.63
CA ASP A 79 9.56 -1.48 -14.19
C ASP A 79 8.73 -0.78 -13.12
N ALA A 80 8.72 0.54 -13.15
CA ALA A 80 7.87 1.35 -12.29
C ALA A 80 6.95 2.24 -13.14
N SER A 81 5.75 2.50 -12.66
CA SER A 81 4.84 3.48 -13.27
C SER A 81 4.19 4.33 -12.19
N HIS A 82 4.10 5.62 -12.42
CA HIS A 82 3.52 6.58 -11.50
C HIS A 82 2.52 7.46 -12.24
N THR A 83 1.33 7.66 -11.64
CA THR A 83 0.24 8.41 -12.28
C THR A 83 0.64 9.82 -12.73
N VAL A 84 1.59 10.45 -12.05
CA VAL A 84 2.10 11.79 -12.38
C VAL A 84 3.52 11.81 -12.96
N LEU A 85 4.41 10.90 -12.52
CA LEU A 85 5.84 10.97 -12.88
C LEU A 85 6.15 10.14 -14.14
N GLY A 86 5.16 9.41 -14.65
CA GLY A 86 5.30 8.56 -15.81
C GLY A 86 5.98 7.23 -15.47
N ASN A 87 6.75 6.71 -16.43
CA ASN A 87 7.39 5.41 -16.31
C ASN A 87 8.83 5.54 -15.80
N GLY A 88 9.29 4.48 -15.14
CA GLY A 88 10.58 4.44 -14.49
C GLY A 88 11.04 3.01 -14.22
N LYS A 89 12.00 2.87 -13.32
CA LYS A 89 12.47 1.59 -12.81
C LYS A 89 12.46 1.61 -11.30
N TRP A 90 12.41 0.45 -10.67
CA TRP A 90 12.57 0.35 -9.23
C TRP A 90 13.47 -0.81 -8.85
N CYS A 91 14.06 -0.69 -7.67
CA CYS A 91 14.83 -1.76 -7.07
C CYS A 91 14.97 -1.56 -5.57
N TRP A 92 15.20 -2.67 -4.86
CA TRP A 92 15.74 -2.69 -3.52
C TRP A 92 17.18 -2.22 -3.52
N ALA A 93 17.52 -1.42 -2.52
CA ALA A 93 18.87 -1.03 -2.19
C ALA A 93 19.11 -1.33 -0.71
N ASN A 94 20.37 -1.41 -0.28
CA ASN A 94 20.69 -1.67 1.12
C ASN A 94 19.96 -0.70 2.06
N GLY A 95 19.00 -1.24 2.82
CA GLY A 95 18.19 -0.48 3.76
C GLY A 95 16.96 0.19 3.17
N GLY A 96 16.35 -0.33 2.10
CA GLY A 96 15.02 0.06 1.64
C GLY A 96 14.78 -0.24 0.16
N PHE A 97 13.87 0.50 -0.46
CA PHE A 97 13.67 0.45 -1.92
C PHE A 97 13.51 1.85 -2.49
N SER A 98 13.61 1.95 -3.81
CA SER A 98 13.40 3.22 -4.51
C SER A 98 12.88 3.00 -5.91
N ALA A 99 12.08 3.96 -6.38
CA ALA A 99 11.67 4.10 -7.77
C ALA A 99 12.34 5.33 -8.39
N GLU A 100 12.85 5.18 -9.60
CA GLU A 100 13.55 6.22 -10.36
C GLU A 100 12.80 6.53 -11.65
N PHE A 101 12.48 7.81 -11.82
CA PHE A 101 11.80 8.40 -12.97
C PHE A 101 12.70 9.48 -13.58
N ASP A 102 12.39 9.93 -14.80
CA ASP A 102 13.20 10.88 -15.58
C ASP A 102 13.74 12.09 -14.78
N LYS A 103 12.91 12.68 -13.91
CA LYS A 103 13.26 13.90 -13.15
C LYS A 103 13.26 13.72 -11.64
N MET A 104 12.94 12.53 -11.14
CA MET A 104 12.72 12.32 -9.71
C MET A 104 13.04 10.90 -9.30
N ARG A 105 13.72 10.77 -8.17
CA ARG A 105 13.87 9.51 -7.45
C ARG A 105 13.03 9.55 -6.18
N MET A 106 12.18 8.55 -6.00
CA MET A 106 11.37 8.35 -4.82
C MET A 106 11.97 7.24 -3.97
N GLY A 107 12.57 7.60 -2.84
CA GLY A 107 13.22 6.67 -1.92
C GLY A 107 12.34 6.33 -0.72
N PHE A 108 12.29 5.05 -0.37
CA PHE A 108 11.61 4.53 0.81
C PHE A 108 12.65 3.97 1.78
N PRO A 109 13.38 4.83 2.49
CA PRO A 109 14.46 4.40 3.36
C PRO A 109 13.89 3.64 4.56
N ARG A 110 14.59 2.56 4.92
CA ARG A 110 14.32 1.64 6.04
C ARG A 110 12.95 0.97 6.00
N GLN A 111 12.36 0.86 4.82
CA GLN A 111 11.04 0.26 4.60
C GLN A 111 11.18 -0.94 3.67
N GLU A 112 10.44 -2.00 3.98
CA GLU A 112 10.47 -3.28 3.25
C GLU A 112 9.10 -3.50 2.62
N LEU A 113 9.04 -3.87 1.33
CA LEU A 113 7.76 -4.14 0.66
C LEU A 113 7.24 -5.50 1.12
N MET A 114 6.16 -5.48 1.89
CA MET A 114 5.48 -6.69 2.37
C MET A 114 4.09 -6.77 1.77
N CYS A 115 3.75 -7.92 1.21
CA CYS A 115 2.39 -8.18 0.76
C CYS A 115 1.54 -8.73 1.91
N PRO A 116 0.22 -8.42 1.92
CA PRO A 116 -0.68 -9.00 2.91
C PRO A 116 -0.76 -10.54 2.85
N THR A 117 -0.39 -11.15 1.73
CA THR A 117 -0.33 -12.61 1.58
C THR A 117 1.07 -13.09 1.16
N PRO A 118 1.61 -14.17 1.74
CA PRO A 118 2.94 -14.68 1.40
C PRO A 118 3.11 -15.13 -0.06
N GLN A 119 2.00 -15.42 -0.75
CA GLN A 119 2.02 -15.83 -2.16
C GLN A 119 2.38 -14.67 -3.10
N ASP A 120 2.29 -13.44 -2.60
CA ASP A 120 2.57 -12.21 -3.34
C ASP A 120 3.94 -11.60 -2.98
N ASP A 121 4.80 -12.27 -2.20
CA ASP A 121 6.13 -11.76 -1.91
C ASP A 121 7.06 -11.89 -3.14
N PHE A 122 7.66 -10.78 -3.56
CA PHE A 122 8.57 -10.70 -4.70
C PHE A 122 9.97 -10.32 -4.22
N LEU A 123 11.02 -11.11 -4.50
CA LEU A 123 12.39 -10.86 -3.97
C LEU A 123 13.40 -10.42 -5.05
N GLY A 124 12.93 -9.98 -6.22
CA GLY A 124 13.72 -10.00 -7.45
C GLY A 124 14.46 -8.72 -7.86
N CYS A 125 14.01 -7.53 -7.47
CA CYS A 125 14.53 -6.28 -8.04
C CYS A 125 15.66 -5.69 -7.21
N ARG A 126 16.91 -5.85 -7.64
CA ARG A 126 18.07 -5.30 -6.92
C ARG A 126 18.80 -4.25 -7.74
N CYS A 127 19.17 -3.15 -7.07
CA CYS A 127 20.24 -2.28 -7.49
C CYS A 127 21.57 -2.91 -7.00
#